data_AF-A0A8B8CG66-F1
#
_entry.id   AF-A0A8B8CG66-F1
#
_cell.length_a   1.000
_cell.length_b   1.000
_cell.length_c   1.000
_cell.angle_alpha   90.00
_cell.angle_beta   90.00
_cell.angle_gamma   90.00
#
_symmetry.space_group_name_H-M   'P 1'
#
loop_
_entity.id
_entity.type
_entity.pdbx_description
1 polymer ?
#
loop_
_entity_poly.entity_id
_entity_poly.type
_entity_poly.pdbx_seq_one_letter_code
_entity_poly.pdbx_strand_id
1 'polypeptide(L)'
;MDVNSAGILENNNTQFSNMECGAVHGLKRRRTEDVWSEAPPDVAPLYRKRLIPISRNSGVYSTTEWKASGTSIFCPVMHDLFLNIHKYEQITTSQGDFFTGDIHGNYEKTISGNVVHLWKHDGDQRQFYIAQSLLFTVPQDFAIMQKILHSM
;
A
#
# COMPACT_ATOMS: atom_id res chain seq x y z
N MET A 1 -23.75 91.06 -17.21
CA MET A 1 -23.33 91.71 -18.47
C MET A 1 -22.00 91.09 -18.85
N ASP A 2 -21.86 90.71 -20.13
CA ASP A 2 -20.64 90.54 -20.93
C ASP A 2 -19.62 89.43 -20.58
N VAL A 3 -19.47 88.34 -21.38
CA VAL A 3 -18.54 88.02 -22.53
C VAL A 3 -17.03 88.29 -22.29
N ASN A 4 -16.04 87.45 -22.67
CA ASN A 4 -15.89 86.28 -23.58
C ASN A 4 -15.05 85.13 -22.90
N SER A 5 -14.85 83.87 -23.35
CA SER A 5 -14.95 83.09 -24.64
C SER A 5 -13.76 83.17 -25.62
N ALA A 6 -13.29 82.12 -26.34
CA ALA A 6 -13.47 80.65 -26.26
C ALA A 6 -12.50 79.84 -27.20
N GLY A 7 -12.22 78.54 -26.91
CA GLY A 7 -11.75 77.49 -27.87
C GLY A 7 -10.23 77.31 -28.13
N ILE A 8 -9.72 76.22 -28.76
CA ILE A 8 -10.32 74.90 -29.16
C ILE A 8 -9.24 73.85 -29.61
N LEU A 9 -9.50 72.53 -29.43
CA LEU A 9 -8.87 71.25 -29.97
C LEU A 9 -7.32 71.07 -30.06
N GLU A 10 -6.67 69.88 -30.11
CA GLU A 10 -6.97 68.42 -30.16
C GLU A 10 -6.94 67.64 -31.53
N ASN A 11 -6.19 66.51 -31.55
CA ASN A 11 -6.27 65.25 -32.34
C ASN A 11 -6.19 65.11 -33.90
N ASN A 12 -5.23 64.27 -34.34
CA ASN A 12 -5.27 63.11 -35.28
C ASN A 12 -5.88 63.13 -36.72
N ASN A 13 -5.27 62.27 -37.60
CA ASN A 13 -5.87 61.29 -38.56
C ASN A 13 -5.49 61.41 -40.07
N THR A 14 -5.75 60.34 -40.85
CA THR A 14 -5.59 60.06 -42.33
C THR A 14 -4.31 59.28 -42.77
N GLN A 15 -4.31 58.37 -43.77
CA GLN A 15 -5.40 57.67 -44.53
C GLN A 15 -4.98 56.31 -45.19
N PHE A 16 -6.00 55.55 -45.61
CA PHE A 16 -6.12 54.19 -46.19
C PHE A 16 -5.48 53.89 -47.56
N SER A 17 -5.27 52.58 -47.90
CA SER A 17 -6.11 51.83 -48.92
C SER A 17 -5.62 50.41 -49.34
N ASN A 18 -6.56 49.44 -49.28
CA ASN A 18 -6.98 48.36 -50.24
C ASN A 18 -5.94 47.40 -50.91
N MET A 19 -6.25 46.17 -51.40
CA MET A 19 -7.54 45.45 -51.65
C MET A 19 -7.40 43.90 -51.49
N GLU A 20 -8.41 43.10 -51.89
CA GLU A 20 -8.74 41.76 -51.30
C GLU A 20 -8.62 40.49 -52.19
N CYS A 21 -8.92 39.32 -51.56
CA CYS A 21 -9.47 38.06 -52.11
C CYS A 21 -8.47 36.96 -52.58
N GLY A 22 -8.64 35.67 -52.26
CA GLY A 22 -9.56 35.00 -51.32
C GLY A 22 -9.86 33.52 -51.68
N ALA A 23 -9.66 32.56 -50.76
CA ALA A 23 -10.11 31.16 -50.88
C ALA A 23 -10.06 30.39 -49.54
N VAL A 24 -10.92 29.37 -49.38
CA VAL A 24 -10.95 28.44 -48.23
C VAL A 24 -10.50 27.05 -48.69
N HIS A 25 -9.69 26.33 -47.89
CA HIS A 25 -9.84 24.90 -47.53
C HIS A 25 -8.55 24.30 -46.93
N GLY A 26 -8.71 23.37 -45.96
CA GLY A 26 -7.68 22.38 -45.60
C GLY A 26 -7.10 22.48 -44.20
N LEU A 27 -7.74 21.85 -43.20
CA LEU A 27 -7.11 21.54 -41.91
C LEU A 27 -6.04 20.45 -42.10
N LYS A 28 -4.84 20.81 -42.53
CA LYS A 28 -3.66 19.93 -42.35
C LYS A 28 -3.21 20.01 -40.90
N ARG A 29 -3.69 19.06 -40.09
CA ARG A 29 -3.14 18.77 -38.75
C ARG A 29 -1.62 18.60 -38.90
N ARG A 30 -0.85 19.50 -38.28
CA ARG A 30 0.60 19.37 -38.18
C ARG A 30 0.85 18.16 -37.28
N ARG A 31 1.43 17.09 -37.83
CA ARG A 31 1.88 15.95 -37.04
C ARG A 31 3.14 16.38 -36.29
N THR A 32 2.94 17.07 -35.16
CA THR A 32 3.96 17.08 -34.11
C THR A 32 4.23 15.61 -33.79
N GLU A 33 5.50 15.23 -33.73
CA GLU A 33 5.82 13.90 -33.27
C GLU A 33 5.55 13.86 -31.77
N ASP A 34 4.59 13.04 -31.37
CA ASP A 34 4.31 12.77 -29.97
C ASP A 34 5.51 12.00 -29.40
N VAL A 35 6.56 12.76 -29.04
CA VAL A 35 7.61 12.28 -28.16
C VAL A 35 6.93 12.05 -26.83
N TRP A 36 6.50 10.81 -26.62
CA TRP A 36 6.15 10.29 -25.32
C TRP A 36 7.41 10.38 -24.45
N SER A 37 7.58 11.53 -23.80
CA SER A 37 8.30 11.63 -22.54
C SER A 37 7.50 10.84 -21.51
N GLU A 38 7.60 9.52 -21.63
CA GLU A 38 7.19 8.56 -20.64
C GLU A 38 8.00 8.89 -19.39
N ALA A 39 7.38 9.68 -18.51
CA ALA A 39 7.97 10.01 -17.22
C ALA A 39 8.28 8.67 -16.54
N PRO A 40 9.52 8.44 -16.03
CA PRO A 40 9.90 7.17 -15.43
C PRO A 40 8.81 6.76 -14.44
N PRO A 41 8.21 5.56 -14.58
CA PRO A 41 6.91 5.27 -13.98
C PRO A 41 6.93 5.58 -12.49
N ASP A 42 6.19 6.63 -12.11
CA ASP A 42 6.31 7.32 -10.82
C ASP A 42 6.32 6.29 -9.70
N VAL A 43 7.45 6.24 -8.97
CA VAL A 43 7.97 5.01 -8.34
C VAL A 43 6.93 4.42 -7.40
N ALA A 44 6.16 3.47 -7.95
CA ALA A 44 4.77 3.20 -7.56
C ALA A 44 4.64 3.20 -6.03
N PRO A 45 3.93 4.21 -5.47
CA PRO A 45 4.36 4.91 -4.28
C PRO A 45 4.79 3.91 -3.23
N LEU A 46 6.08 3.99 -2.84
CA LEU A 46 6.67 3.17 -1.79
C LEU A 46 6.06 3.52 -0.43
N TYR A 47 4.80 3.12 -0.28
CA TYR A 47 4.24 2.57 0.93
C TYR A 47 5.31 1.63 1.50
N ARG A 48 6.10 2.16 2.44
CA ARG A 48 6.93 1.40 3.36
C ARG A 48 6.04 0.64 4.35
N LYS A 49 5.03 -0.06 3.82
CA LYS A 49 4.32 -1.15 4.49
C LYS A 49 5.42 -2.07 4.95
N ARG A 50 5.62 -2.15 6.26
CA ARG A 50 6.57 -3.03 6.92
C ARG A 50 6.09 -4.47 6.70
N LEU A 51 6.49 -5.01 5.56
CA LEU A 51 6.30 -6.39 5.18
C LEU A 51 7.45 -7.18 5.79
N ILE A 52 7.16 -8.04 6.76
CA ILE A 52 8.15 -8.98 7.29
C ILE A 52 8.17 -10.20 6.36
N PRO A 53 9.29 -10.52 5.69
CA PRO A 53 9.41 -11.77 4.96
C PRO A 53 9.50 -12.93 5.95
N ILE A 54 8.64 -13.92 5.74
CA ILE A 54 8.66 -15.21 6.43
C ILE A 54 8.87 -16.25 5.33
N SER A 55 10.12 -16.70 5.19
CA SER A 55 10.47 -17.71 4.21
C SER A 55 9.78 -19.04 4.52
N ARG A 56 9.48 -19.81 3.48
CA ARG A 56 9.01 -21.19 3.58
C ARG A 56 10.08 -22.07 4.23
N ASN A 57 10.00 -22.28 5.54
CA ASN A 57 10.87 -23.17 6.29
C ASN A 57 10.08 -24.31 6.95
N SER A 58 10.71 -25.47 7.15
CA SER A 58 10.09 -26.67 7.75
C SER A 58 9.81 -26.56 9.26
N GLY A 59 9.88 -25.35 9.82
CA GLY A 59 9.62 -25.02 11.22
C GLY A 59 8.70 -23.83 11.43
N VAL A 60 8.01 -23.35 10.39
CA VAL A 60 6.99 -22.29 10.52
C VAL A 60 5.61 -22.83 10.15
N TYR A 61 4.68 -22.69 11.08
CA TYR A 61 3.28 -23.08 10.94
C TYR A 61 2.37 -21.88 11.25
N SER A 62 1.12 -21.92 10.80
CA SER A 62 0.17 -20.81 10.98
C SER A 62 -1.25 -21.29 11.28
N THR A 63 -2.03 -20.45 11.95
CA THR A 63 -3.48 -20.67 12.12
C THR A 63 -4.22 -19.33 12.19
N THR A 64 -5.46 -19.32 11.73
CA THR A 64 -6.43 -18.23 11.93
C THR A 64 -7.52 -18.60 12.93
N GLU A 65 -7.57 -19.86 13.37
CA GLU A 65 -8.56 -20.36 14.34
C GLU A 65 -7.96 -20.47 15.75
N TRP A 66 -7.47 -19.36 16.30
CA TRP A 66 -6.92 -19.36 17.64
C TRP A 66 -7.99 -19.62 18.71
N LYS A 67 -7.74 -20.63 19.54
CA LYS A 67 -8.60 -21.13 20.61
C LYS A 67 -7.78 -21.15 21.91
N ALA A 68 -8.22 -20.37 22.91
CA ALA A 68 -7.53 -20.21 24.19
C ALA A 68 -7.40 -21.52 25.01
N SER A 69 -8.16 -22.56 24.65
CA SER A 69 -8.06 -23.93 25.15
C SER A 69 -6.79 -24.69 24.71
N GLY A 70 -5.91 -24.08 23.92
CA GLY A 70 -4.72 -24.74 23.35
C GLY A 70 -5.01 -25.68 22.17
N THR A 71 -6.29 -25.95 21.89
CA THR A 71 -6.76 -26.88 20.84
C THR A 71 -6.74 -26.27 19.43
N SER A 72 -5.86 -25.30 19.18
CA SER A 72 -5.66 -24.68 17.86
C SER A 72 -4.72 -25.54 17.03
N ILE A 73 -5.15 -25.99 15.85
CA ILE A 73 -4.26 -26.68 14.91
C ILE A 73 -3.53 -25.63 14.06
N PHE A 74 -2.20 -25.73 14.04
CA PHE A 74 -1.29 -24.93 13.20
C PHE A 74 -0.88 -25.74 11.97
N CYS A 75 -1.19 -25.23 10.77
CA CYS A 75 -0.87 -25.88 9.50
C CYS A 75 0.46 -25.32 8.94
N PRO A 76 1.31 -26.11 8.26
CA PRO A 76 2.62 -25.67 7.80
C PRO A 76 2.52 -24.52 6.78
N VAL A 77 3.45 -23.56 6.86
CA VAL A 77 3.54 -22.45 5.90
C VAL A 77 4.11 -22.97 4.58
N MET A 78 3.23 -23.17 3.59
CA MET A 78 3.57 -23.84 2.33
C MET A 78 4.30 -22.96 1.31
N HIS A 79 4.27 -21.64 1.46
CA HIS A 79 4.80 -20.64 0.53
C HIS A 79 5.50 -19.51 1.31
N ASP A 80 6.38 -18.76 0.67
CA ASP A 80 6.95 -17.55 1.29
C ASP A 80 5.84 -16.52 1.55
N LEU A 81 5.77 -15.97 2.77
CA LEU A 81 4.76 -15.01 3.19
C LEU A 81 5.37 -13.64 3.45
N PHE A 82 4.66 -12.58 3.06
CA PHE A 82 4.98 -11.19 3.41
C PHE A 82 3.97 -10.69 4.43
N LEU A 83 4.32 -10.74 5.71
CA LEU A 83 3.44 -10.30 6.79
C LEU A 83 3.36 -8.77 6.84
N ASN A 84 2.24 -8.21 6.43
CA ASN A 84 1.98 -6.77 6.54
C ASN A 84 1.55 -6.40 7.97
N ILE A 85 2.52 -6.05 8.83
CA ILE A 85 2.26 -5.78 10.25
C ILE A 85 1.29 -4.61 10.48
N HIS A 86 1.17 -3.65 9.57
CA HIS A 86 0.22 -2.53 9.68
C HIS A 86 -1.26 -2.95 9.53
N LYS A 87 -1.56 -4.23 9.24
CA LYS A 87 -2.93 -4.77 9.30
C LYS A 87 -3.33 -5.24 10.70
N TYR A 88 -2.46 -5.10 11.69
CA TYR A 88 -2.64 -5.59 13.05
C TYR A 88 -2.28 -4.46 14.03
N GLU A 89 -3.00 -4.37 15.14
CA GLU A 89 -2.91 -3.25 16.09
C GLU A 89 -2.04 -3.58 17.30
N GLN A 90 -1.96 -4.87 17.64
CA GLN A 90 -1.09 -5.38 18.69
C GLN A 90 -0.45 -6.70 18.21
N ILE A 91 0.78 -6.94 18.67
CA ILE A 91 1.51 -8.19 18.49
C ILE A 91 1.91 -8.67 19.87
N THR A 92 1.69 -9.95 20.18
CA THR A 92 2.17 -10.58 21.41
C THR A 92 2.86 -11.91 21.11
N THR A 93 3.62 -12.43 22.06
CA THR A 93 4.30 -13.72 21.91
C THR A 93 3.98 -14.66 23.07
N SER A 94 3.87 -15.96 22.79
CA SER A 94 3.78 -17.01 23.78
C SER A 94 4.78 -18.14 23.47
N GLN A 95 5.01 -19.02 24.44
CA GLN A 95 5.82 -20.22 24.31
C GLN A 95 5.08 -21.39 24.96
N GLY A 96 5.19 -22.58 24.39
CA GLY A 96 4.54 -23.78 24.89
C GLY A 96 4.50 -24.91 23.86
N ASP A 97 3.62 -25.88 24.12
CA ASP A 97 3.36 -27.01 23.23
C ASP A 97 2.06 -26.77 22.45
N PHE A 98 2.12 -26.96 21.12
CA PHE A 98 1.03 -26.62 20.20
C PHE A 98 0.71 -27.79 19.27
N PHE A 99 -0.56 -27.94 18.91
CA PHE A 99 -0.98 -28.93 17.93
C PHE A 99 -0.63 -28.45 16.52
N THR A 100 0.14 -29.25 15.79
CA THR A 100 0.39 -29.08 14.35
C THR A 100 -0.39 -30.09 13.54
N GLY A 101 -0.79 -29.67 12.35
CA GLY A 101 -1.54 -30.50 11.42
C GLY A 101 -0.90 -30.57 10.04
N ASP A 102 -1.46 -31.43 9.19
CA ASP A 102 -1.10 -31.52 7.78
C ASP A 102 -1.60 -30.30 6.96
N ILE A 103 -1.41 -30.35 5.65
CA ILE A 103 -1.87 -29.30 4.71
C ILE A 103 -3.41 -29.21 4.59
N HIS A 104 -4.15 -30.14 5.18
CA HIS A 104 -5.61 -30.20 5.19
C HIS A 104 -6.20 -29.83 6.56
N GLY A 105 -5.36 -29.59 7.57
CA GLY A 105 -5.79 -29.28 8.95
C GLY A 105 -6.07 -30.51 9.82
N ASN A 106 -5.77 -31.73 9.36
CA ASN A 106 -5.82 -32.92 10.21
C ASN A 106 -4.68 -32.86 11.23
N TYR A 107 -4.95 -33.19 12.50
CA TYR A 107 -3.90 -33.27 13.53
C TYR A 107 -2.80 -34.29 13.13
N GLU A 108 -1.55 -33.84 13.17
CA GLU A 108 -0.37 -34.66 12.90
C GLU A 108 0.38 -34.98 14.21
N LYS A 109 0.76 -33.93 14.96
CA LYS A 109 1.58 -34.03 16.17
C LYS A 109 1.52 -32.77 17.04
N THR A 110 1.78 -32.92 18.33
CA THR A 110 2.14 -31.80 19.22
C THR A 110 3.63 -31.47 19.06
N ILE A 111 3.98 -30.18 19.06
CA ILE A 111 5.36 -29.71 19.02
C ILE A 111 5.56 -28.46 19.88
N SER A 112 6.69 -28.40 20.59
CA SER A 112 7.10 -27.23 21.36
C SER A 112 7.58 -26.11 20.45
N GLY A 113 7.26 -24.85 20.78
CA GLY A 113 7.74 -23.71 20.01
C GLY A 113 7.33 -22.36 20.60
N ASN A 114 7.61 -21.30 19.83
CA ASN A 114 7.23 -19.93 20.15
C ASN A 114 6.19 -19.43 19.15
N VAL A 115 5.11 -18.82 19.63
CA VAL A 115 4.04 -18.29 18.77
C VAL A 115 4.07 -16.77 18.79
N VAL A 116 3.98 -16.16 17.61
CA VAL A 116 3.63 -14.75 17.43
C VAL A 116 2.13 -14.65 17.17
N HIS A 117 1.39 -13.99 18.06
CA HIS A 117 -0.03 -13.69 17.90
C HIS A 117 -0.21 -12.29 17.32
N LEU A 118 -1.07 -12.17 16.31
CA LEU A 118 -1.30 -10.96 15.54
C LEU A 118 -2.75 -10.51 15.73
N TRP A 119 -2.94 -9.40 16.44
CA TRP A 119 -4.23 -8.97 16.93
C TRP A 119 -4.86 -7.87 16.07
N LYS A 120 -6.19 -7.86 16.02
CA LYS A 120 -6.99 -6.77 15.45
C LYS A 120 -8.11 -6.42 16.42
N HIS A 121 -8.55 -5.16 16.39
CA HIS A 121 -9.78 -4.74 17.02
C HIS A 121 -10.97 -5.08 16.11
N ASP A 122 -11.99 -5.73 16.66
CA ASP A 122 -13.32 -5.78 16.07
C ASP A 122 -14.07 -4.49 16.44
N GLY A 123 -14.38 -3.66 15.44
CA GLY A 123 -15.06 -2.37 15.63
C GLY A 123 -16.50 -2.50 16.15
N ASP A 124 -17.19 -3.57 15.78
CA ASP A 124 -18.59 -3.81 16.12
C ASP A 124 -18.71 -4.42 17.53
N GLN A 125 -17.84 -5.38 17.83
CA GLN A 125 -17.78 -6.05 19.14
C GLN A 125 -16.92 -5.31 20.18
N ARG A 126 -16.16 -4.29 19.76
CA ARG A 126 -15.27 -3.46 20.60
C ARG A 126 -14.23 -4.25 21.41
N GLN A 127 -13.68 -5.30 20.81
CA GLN A 127 -12.73 -6.20 21.47
C GLN A 127 -11.59 -6.61 20.54
N PHE A 128 -10.43 -6.94 21.12
CA PHE A 128 -9.30 -7.47 20.38
C PHE A 128 -9.43 -8.99 20.18
N TYR A 129 -9.20 -9.45 18.96
CA TYR A 129 -9.12 -10.87 18.62
C TYR A 129 -7.79 -11.20 17.94
N ILE A 130 -7.31 -12.43 18.13
CA ILE A 130 -6.15 -12.97 17.42
C ILE A 130 -6.60 -13.32 16.00
N ALA A 131 -6.26 -12.46 15.04
CA ALA A 131 -6.62 -12.62 13.64
C ALA A 131 -5.74 -13.64 12.91
N GLN A 132 -4.52 -13.86 13.41
CA GLN A 132 -3.59 -14.88 12.93
C GLN A 132 -2.56 -15.21 14.02
N SER A 133 -2.09 -16.45 14.08
CA SER A 133 -0.95 -16.87 14.88
C SER A 133 0.07 -17.59 14.01
N LEU A 134 1.36 -17.38 14.31
CA LEU A 134 2.51 -17.96 13.61
C LEU A 134 3.37 -18.71 14.62
N LEU A 135 3.47 -20.04 14.50
CA LEU A 135 4.27 -20.91 15.34
C LEU A 135 5.64 -21.14 14.70
N PHE A 136 6.69 -20.84 15.45
CA PHE A 136 8.08 -21.06 15.11
C PHE A 136 8.67 -22.15 16.00
N THR A 137 9.02 -23.30 15.41
CA THR A 137 9.66 -24.42 16.10
C THR A 137 11.20 -24.33 16.05
N VAL A 138 11.74 -23.51 15.15
CA VAL A 138 13.16 -23.17 15.04
C VAL A 138 13.44 -21.88 15.84
N PRO A 139 14.22 -21.91 16.94
CA PRO A 139 14.48 -20.73 17.76
C PRO A 139 15.18 -19.58 17.03
N GLN A 140 16.02 -19.90 16.03
CA GLN A 140 16.74 -18.93 15.22
C GLN A 140 15.78 -18.06 14.39
N ASP A 141 14.79 -18.66 13.75
CA ASP A 141 13.76 -17.97 12.96
C ASP A 141 12.92 -17.04 13.84
N PHE A 142 12.54 -17.52 15.03
CA PHE A 142 11.84 -16.70 16.02
C PHE A 142 12.69 -15.52 16.51
N ALA A 143 13.98 -15.73 16.77
CA ALA A 143 14.90 -14.65 17.17
C ALA A 143 15.14 -13.63 16.04
N ILE A 144 15.10 -14.04 14.78
CA ILE A 144 15.10 -13.13 13.62
C ILE A 144 13.79 -12.34 13.58
N MET A 145 12.64 -13.01 13.71
CA MET A 145 11.31 -12.38 13.75
C MET A 145 11.22 -11.32 14.87
N GLN A 146 11.67 -11.64 16.09
CA GLN A 146 11.71 -10.70 17.21
C GLN A 146 12.64 -9.50 16.96
N LYS A 147 13.83 -9.72 16.39
CA LYS A 147 14.74 -8.61 16.01
C LYS A 147 14.09 -7.68 14.99
N ILE A 148 13.40 -8.23 14.00
CA ILE A 148 12.67 -7.44 12.99
C ILE A 148 11.55 -6.64 13.67
N LEU A 149 10.72 -7.28 14.51
CA LEU A 149 9.64 -6.62 15.26
C LEU A 149 10.13 -5.51 16.20
N HIS A 150 11.27 -5.69 16.87
CA HIS A 150 11.87 -4.67 17.75
C HIS A 150 12.60 -3.55 16.99
N SER A 151 12.81 -3.67 15.67
CA SER A 151 13.47 -2.66 14.83
C SER A 151 12.50 -1.68 14.16
N MET A 152 11.22 -1.72 14.52
CA MET A 152 10.11 -1.03 13.87
C MET A 152 9.52 0.09 14.73
#